data_AF-A0A7K0W545-F1
#
_entry.id   AF-A0A7K0W545-F1
#
_cell.length_a   1.000
_cell.length_b   1.000
_cell.length_c   1.000
_cell.angle_alpha   90.00
_cell.angle_beta   90.00
_cell.angle_gamma   90.00
#
_symmetry.space_group_name_H-M   'P 1'
#
loop_
_entity.id
_entity.type
_entity.pdbx_description
1 polymer ?
#
loop_
_entity_poly.entity_id
_entity_poly.type
_entity_poly.pdbx_seq_one_letter_code
_entity_poly.pdbx_strand_id
1 'polypeptide(L)'
;THGLPRIVELFEARTPKGVAPIAEAAGVVSFREDAKGKKIVVTPDDGGEEVAYPIIRRQKLLVEEGQRVEVGQKMVVGAIDPKQVLRILGPRATQVHLVNEIQEVYRSQGVGIHDKHIEVIVRQMLKRITVLEAGDSELLPGELVERGRFETENRRVVSTGGKAASGRPELMGITKASLATESWLSAASFQETTRVLTDAALSEKSDPLLGLKENVIIGKLIPAGTGLARYRNIRVEPTEEAKAAVYAAYDEYDFTPFESQGSGEAVRLDEFEVPR
;
A
#
# COMPACT_ATOMS: atom_id res chain seq x y z
N THR A 1 4.99 -8.12 18.46
CA THR A 1 3.77 -7.30 18.52
C THR A 1 2.64 -8.07 17.87
N HIS A 2 1.42 -8.00 18.40
CA HIS A 2 0.25 -8.72 17.87
C HIS A 2 -0.88 -7.72 17.59
N GLY A 3 -1.80 -8.07 16.69
CA GLY A 3 -2.95 -7.25 16.32
C GLY A 3 -2.60 -5.95 15.61
N LEU A 4 -3.42 -4.91 15.82
CA LEU A 4 -3.32 -3.62 15.12
C LEU A 4 -1.93 -2.94 15.16
N PRO A 5 -1.19 -2.93 16.30
CA PRO A 5 0.16 -2.35 16.33
C PRO A 5 1.13 -3.00 15.35
N ARG A 6 0.99 -4.31 15.09
CA ARG A 6 1.82 -5.01 14.11
C ARG A 6 1.50 -4.56 12.68
N ILE A 7 0.23 -4.35 12.37
CA ILE A 7 -0.20 -3.80 11.07
C ILE A 7 0.39 -2.39 10.85
N VAL A 8 0.35 -1.55 11.89
CA VAL A 8 0.95 -0.20 11.83
C VAL A 8 2.46 -0.28 11.60
N GLU A 9 3.18 -1.17 12.29
CA GLU A 9 4.61 -1.38 12.06
C GLU A 9 4.94 -1.78 10.62
N LEU A 10 4.13 -2.68 10.04
CA LEU A 10 4.27 -3.14 8.66
C LEU A 10 4.00 -2.02 7.65
N PHE A 11 2.90 -1.29 7.80
CA PHE A 11 2.57 -0.18 6.90
C PHE A 11 3.52 1.02 7.04
N GLU A 12 4.15 1.20 8.20
CA GLU A 12 5.19 2.21 8.38
C GLU A 12 6.59 1.72 7.99
N ALA A 13 6.72 0.51 7.43
CA ALA A 13 7.98 -0.12 7.05
C ALA A 13 9.05 -0.03 8.17
N ARG A 14 8.62 -0.23 9.42
CA ARG A 14 9.51 -0.18 10.59
C ARG A 14 10.30 -1.46 10.70
N THR A 15 11.59 -1.33 11.00
CA THR A 15 12.45 -2.49 11.27
C THR A 15 11.98 -3.17 12.56
N PRO A 16 11.62 -4.45 12.54
CA PRO A 16 11.08 -5.13 13.71
C PRO A 16 12.15 -5.37 14.78
N LYS A 17 11.73 -5.49 16.04
CA LYS A 17 12.62 -5.95 17.12
C LYS A 17 12.91 -7.44 16.93
N GLY A 18 14.17 -7.85 17.06
CA GLY A 18 14.58 -9.25 16.87
C GLY A 18 14.54 -9.67 15.40
N VAL A 19 15.16 -8.87 14.52
CA VAL A 19 15.30 -9.18 13.10
C VAL A 19 16.01 -10.52 12.93
N ALA A 20 15.41 -11.40 12.14
CA ALA A 20 16.06 -12.60 11.64
C ALA A 20 16.75 -12.26 10.32
N PRO A 21 18.10 -12.30 10.25
CA PRO A 21 18.80 -12.14 8.97
C PRO A 21 18.39 -13.23 7.98
N ILE A 22 18.28 -12.83 6.73
CA ILE A 22 18.09 -13.70 5.58
C ILE A 22 19.39 -13.74 4.76
N ALA A 23 19.67 -14.88 4.13
CA ALA A 23 20.88 -15.07 3.33
C ALA A 23 20.89 -14.15 2.10
N GLU A 24 22.02 -13.48 1.84
CA GLU A 24 22.21 -12.59 0.68
C GLU A 24 22.63 -13.35 -0.57
N ALA A 25 23.29 -14.49 -0.39
CA ALA A 25 23.74 -15.39 -1.44
C ALA A 25 23.41 -16.83 -1.07
N ALA A 26 23.27 -17.69 -2.09
CA ALA A 26 23.23 -19.13 -1.86
C ALA A 26 24.63 -19.64 -1.52
N GLY A 27 24.73 -20.51 -0.52
CA GLY A 27 26.04 -20.89 -0.01
C GLY A 27 25.99 -21.82 1.19
N VAL A 28 27.17 -22.14 1.73
CA VAL A 28 27.33 -23.01 2.90
C VAL A 28 27.45 -22.19 4.17
N VAL A 29 26.67 -22.56 5.18
CA VAL A 29 26.66 -21.92 6.50
C VAL A 29 27.79 -22.45 7.38
N SER A 30 28.47 -21.54 8.08
CA SER A 30 29.35 -21.84 9.20
C SER A 30 29.10 -20.91 10.39
N PHE A 31 29.37 -21.35 11.60
CA PHE A 31 29.25 -20.55 12.81
C PHE A 31 30.62 -20.07 13.28
N ARG A 32 30.76 -18.75 13.47
CA ARG A 32 31.95 -18.16 14.09
C ARG A 32 31.57 -17.44 15.38
N GLU A 33 32.44 -17.52 16.37
CA GLU A 33 32.29 -16.80 17.63
C GLU A 33 33.56 -15.97 17.88
N ASP A 34 33.38 -14.66 18.02
CA ASP A 34 34.45 -13.72 18.34
C ASP A 34 34.14 -12.94 19.63
N ALA A 35 35.05 -12.05 20.04
CA ALA A 35 34.87 -11.21 21.22
C ALA A 35 33.62 -10.30 21.15
N LYS A 36 33.07 -10.06 19.95
CA LYS A 36 31.87 -9.24 19.71
C LYS A 36 30.58 -10.07 19.69
N GLY A 37 30.67 -11.41 19.59
CA GLY A 37 29.54 -12.32 19.73
C GLY A 37 29.53 -13.47 18.71
N LYS A 38 28.41 -14.19 18.65
CA LYS A 38 28.18 -15.26 17.65
C LYS A 38 27.73 -14.66 16.32
N LYS A 39 28.21 -15.26 15.23
CA LYS A 39 27.87 -14.90 13.86
C LYS A 39 27.60 -16.14 13.04
N ILE A 40 26.64 -16.04 12.13
CA ILE A 40 26.45 -17.00 11.05
C ILE A 40 27.23 -16.45 9.86
N VAL A 41 28.11 -17.25 9.27
CA VAL A 41 28.89 -16.88 8.09
C VAL A 41 28.42 -17.73 6.93
N VAL A 42 27.97 -17.10 5.86
CA VAL A 42 27.59 -17.78 4.62
C VAL A 42 28.74 -17.63 3.64
N THR A 43 29.28 -18.75 3.17
CA THR A 43 30.27 -18.80 2.10
C THR A 43 29.54 -19.00 0.78
N PRO A 44 29.52 -18.02 -0.12
CA PRO A 44 28.78 -18.10 -1.38
C PRO A 44 29.29 -19.22 -2.31
N ASP A 45 28.36 -19.88 -3.01
CA ASP A 45 28.70 -20.94 -3.99
C ASP A 45 29.45 -20.39 -5.21
N ASP A 46 29.30 -19.10 -5.51
CA ASP A 46 29.91 -18.41 -6.65
C ASP A 46 31.36 -17.96 -6.40
N GLY A 47 31.91 -18.28 -5.23
CA GLY A 47 33.25 -17.85 -4.82
C GLY A 47 33.33 -16.38 -4.40
N GLY A 48 32.19 -15.72 -4.18
CA GLY A 48 32.12 -14.39 -3.60
C GLY A 48 32.64 -14.30 -2.16
N GLU A 49 32.70 -13.08 -1.64
CA GLU A 49 33.15 -12.84 -0.27
C GLU A 49 32.19 -13.43 0.78
N GLU A 50 32.75 -13.98 1.85
CA GLU A 50 31.98 -14.51 2.98
C GLU A 50 31.13 -13.40 3.63
N VAL A 51 29.83 -13.65 3.80
CA VAL A 51 28.92 -12.70 4.43
C VAL A 51 28.62 -13.14 5.86
N ALA A 52 28.94 -12.27 6.83
CA ALA A 52 28.75 -12.54 8.25
C ALA A 52 27.51 -11.82 8.83
N TYR A 53 26.62 -12.60 9.43
CA TYR A 53 25.38 -12.15 10.06
C TYR A 53 25.49 -12.25 11.59
N PRO A 54 25.48 -11.12 12.32
CA PRO A 54 25.51 -11.14 13.77
C PRO A 54 24.22 -11.71 14.34
N ILE A 55 24.33 -12.60 15.31
CA ILE A 55 23.19 -13.23 15.99
C ILE A 55 23.35 -13.16 17.51
N ILE A 56 22.21 -13.14 18.21
CA ILE A 56 22.20 -13.16 19.68
C ILE A 56 22.31 -14.62 20.13
N ARG A 57 23.15 -14.92 21.13
CA ARG A 57 23.37 -16.29 21.64
C ARG A 57 22.09 -17.06 22.03
N ARG A 58 21.02 -16.35 22.40
CA ARG A 58 19.73 -16.93 22.81
C ARG A 58 18.75 -17.15 21.64
N GLN A 59 19.06 -16.71 20.43
CA GLN A 59 18.19 -16.94 19.28
C GLN A 59 18.21 -18.42 18.87
N LYS A 60 17.04 -18.98 18.59
CA LYS A 60 16.92 -20.33 18.06
C LYS A 60 17.34 -20.31 16.58
N LEU A 61 18.33 -21.13 16.25
CA LEU A 61 18.80 -21.33 14.87
C LEU A 61 17.79 -22.18 14.09
N LEU A 62 17.68 -21.91 12.80
CA LEU A 62 16.89 -22.68 11.83
C LEU A 62 17.77 -23.46 10.84
N VAL A 63 19.08 -23.26 10.92
CA VAL A 63 20.08 -23.88 10.06
C VAL A 63 21.17 -24.55 10.88
N GLU A 64 21.82 -25.55 10.29
CA GLU A 64 22.91 -26.33 10.88
C GLU A 64 24.27 -25.97 10.26
N GLU A 65 25.36 -26.34 10.94
CA GLU A 65 26.73 -26.13 10.44
C GLU A 65 26.94 -26.98 9.17
N GLY A 66 27.49 -26.37 8.12
CA GLY A 66 27.68 -27.03 6.83
C GLY A 66 26.41 -27.16 5.98
N GLN A 67 25.26 -26.67 6.46
CA GLN A 67 24.03 -26.67 5.68
C GLN A 67 24.12 -25.66 4.53
N ARG A 68 23.67 -26.07 3.34
CA ARG A 68 23.48 -25.16 2.21
C ARG A 68 22.19 -24.36 2.36
N VAL A 69 22.27 -23.05 2.16
CA VAL A 69 21.14 -22.13 2.19
C VAL A 69 20.91 -21.49 0.82
N GLU A 70 19.65 -21.13 0.54
CA GLU A 70 19.25 -20.38 -0.65
C GLU A 70 19.15 -18.87 -0.37
N VAL A 71 19.18 -18.06 -1.44
CA VAL A 71 19.01 -16.60 -1.32
C VAL A 71 17.67 -16.27 -0.66
N GLY A 72 17.69 -15.42 0.36
CA GLY A 72 16.53 -15.04 1.14
C GLY A 72 16.12 -16.05 2.20
N GLN A 73 16.82 -17.17 2.35
CA GLN A 73 16.52 -18.15 3.39
C GLN A 73 16.78 -17.58 4.78
N LYS A 74 15.81 -17.77 5.66
CA LYS A 74 15.86 -17.34 7.04
C LYS A 74 16.69 -18.31 7.88
N MET A 75 17.70 -17.79 8.59
CA MET A 75 18.66 -18.62 9.33
C MET A 75 18.35 -18.75 10.83
N VAL A 76 17.54 -17.84 11.38
CA VAL A 76 17.16 -17.83 12.80
C VAL A 76 15.68 -17.52 12.98
N VAL A 77 15.12 -17.89 14.13
CA VAL A 77 13.75 -17.49 14.51
C VAL A 77 13.72 -15.98 14.79
N GLY A 78 12.74 -15.29 14.20
CA GLY A 78 12.55 -13.84 14.35
C GLY A 78 11.68 -13.26 13.24
N ALA A 79 11.50 -11.94 13.19
CA ALA A 79 10.78 -11.28 12.10
C ALA A 79 11.75 -10.91 10.97
N ILE A 80 11.32 -11.01 9.72
CA ILE A 80 12.13 -10.54 8.58
C ILE A 80 11.91 -9.04 8.44
N ASP A 81 12.97 -8.27 8.15
CA ASP A 81 12.84 -6.84 7.82
C ASP A 81 12.45 -6.70 6.34
N PRO A 82 11.30 -6.08 6.01
CA PRO A 82 10.89 -5.84 4.63
C PRO A 82 11.93 -5.09 3.78
N LYS A 83 12.77 -4.26 4.40
CA LYS A 83 13.86 -3.56 3.71
C LYS A 83 14.97 -4.51 3.27
N GLN A 84 15.26 -5.55 4.06
CA GLN A 84 16.19 -6.61 3.66
C GLN A 84 15.61 -7.43 2.51
N VAL A 85 14.32 -7.76 2.57
CA VAL A 85 13.63 -8.45 1.46
C VAL A 85 13.74 -7.64 0.17
N LEU A 86 13.54 -6.32 0.23
CA LEU A 86 13.65 -5.46 -0.95
C LEU A 86 15.07 -5.44 -1.53
N ARG A 87 16.08 -5.36 -0.67
CA ARG A 87 17.47 -5.32 -1.10
C ARG A 87 17.93 -6.65 -1.73
N ILE A 88 17.47 -7.77 -1.18
CA ILE A 88 17.99 -9.11 -1.51
C ILE A 88 17.14 -9.80 -2.57
N LEU A 89 15.81 -9.79 -2.40
CA LEU A 89 14.87 -10.51 -3.26
C LEU A 89 14.11 -9.59 -4.24
N GLY A 90 14.26 -8.27 -4.10
CA GLY A 90 13.66 -7.30 -4.99
C GLY A 90 12.19 -6.98 -4.71
N PRO A 91 11.59 -6.05 -5.50
CA PRO A 91 10.32 -5.42 -5.18
C PRO A 91 9.14 -6.39 -5.18
N ARG A 92 9.12 -7.37 -6.09
CA ARG A 92 8.01 -8.33 -6.17
C ARG A 92 7.96 -9.23 -4.93
N ALA A 93 9.11 -9.72 -4.48
CA ALA A 93 9.20 -10.53 -3.26
C ALA A 93 8.79 -9.71 -2.02
N THR A 94 9.20 -8.43 -1.94
CA THR A 94 8.76 -7.53 -0.87
C THR A 94 7.25 -7.33 -0.86
N GLN A 95 6.63 -7.15 -2.04
CA GLN A 95 5.17 -7.01 -2.14
C GLN A 95 4.45 -8.23 -1.59
N VAL A 96 4.84 -9.43 -2.05
CA VAL A 96 4.26 -10.69 -1.60
C VAL A 96 4.49 -10.89 -0.09
N HIS A 97 5.69 -10.61 0.40
CA HIS A 97 6.02 -10.70 1.82
C HIS A 97 5.13 -9.78 2.67
N LEU A 98 4.98 -8.51 2.30
CA LEU A 98 4.16 -7.54 3.03
C LEU A 98 2.67 -7.93 3.01
N VAL A 99 2.15 -8.34 1.85
CA VAL A 99 0.75 -8.78 1.73
C VAL A 99 0.50 -9.99 2.64
N ASN A 100 1.37 -11.00 2.59
CA ASN A 100 1.23 -12.20 3.42
C ASN A 100 1.29 -11.91 4.93
N GLU A 101 2.26 -11.10 5.37
CA GLU A 101 2.40 -10.72 6.78
C GLU A 101 1.17 -9.94 7.28
N ILE A 102 0.68 -8.96 6.51
CA ILE A 102 -0.49 -8.18 6.88
C ILE A 102 -1.74 -9.07 6.90
N GLN A 103 -1.90 -9.93 5.89
CA GLN A 103 -3.02 -10.85 5.78
C GLN A 103 -3.04 -11.89 6.91
N GLU A 104 -1.87 -12.37 7.35
CA GLU A 104 -1.76 -13.25 8.52
C GLU A 104 -2.25 -12.57 9.80
N VAL A 105 -1.90 -11.30 10.01
CA VAL A 105 -2.39 -10.56 11.17
C VAL A 105 -3.91 -10.39 11.11
N TYR A 106 -4.49 -9.99 9.98
CA TYR A 106 -5.95 -9.86 9.84
C TYR A 106 -6.67 -11.20 10.05
N ARG A 107 -6.16 -12.28 9.45
CA ARG A 107 -6.70 -13.64 9.64
C ARG A 107 -6.64 -14.08 11.11
N SER A 108 -5.55 -13.78 11.82
CA SER A 108 -5.42 -14.09 13.26
C SER A 108 -6.47 -13.38 14.12
N GLN A 109 -7.00 -12.24 13.65
CA GLN A 109 -8.06 -11.47 14.30
C GLN A 109 -9.46 -11.83 13.78
N GLY A 110 -9.59 -12.83 12.90
CA GLY A 110 -10.86 -13.26 12.32
C GLY A 110 -11.45 -12.28 11.30
N VAL A 111 -10.67 -11.31 10.81
CA VAL A 111 -11.15 -10.30 9.84
C VAL A 111 -10.78 -10.72 8.43
N GLY A 112 -11.79 -10.92 7.58
CA GLY A 112 -11.61 -11.17 6.15
C GLY A 112 -11.37 -9.87 5.38
N ILE A 113 -10.19 -9.72 4.80
CA ILE A 113 -9.87 -8.65 3.84
C ILE A 113 -9.29 -9.28 2.58
N HIS A 114 -9.67 -8.76 1.41
CA HIS A 114 -9.15 -9.23 0.14
C HIS A 114 -7.79 -8.58 -0.14
N ASP A 115 -6.83 -9.40 -0.59
CA ASP A 115 -5.44 -9.00 -0.88
C ASP A 115 -5.31 -7.74 -1.75
N LYS A 116 -6.23 -7.51 -2.71
CA LYS A 116 -6.23 -6.32 -3.58
C LYS A 116 -6.16 -5.00 -2.81
N HIS A 117 -6.78 -4.92 -1.63
CA HIS A 117 -6.77 -3.70 -0.83
C HIS A 117 -5.38 -3.46 -0.22
N ILE A 118 -4.74 -4.53 0.25
CA ILE A 118 -3.39 -4.46 0.81
C ILE A 118 -2.38 -4.19 -0.31
N GLU A 119 -2.52 -4.85 -1.46
CA GLU A 119 -1.67 -4.63 -2.64
C GLU A 119 -1.68 -3.17 -3.13
N VAL A 120 -2.86 -2.53 -3.12
CA VAL A 120 -2.98 -1.11 -3.48
C VAL A 120 -2.15 -0.22 -2.55
N ILE A 121 -2.14 -0.51 -1.25
CA ILE A 121 -1.35 0.25 -0.26
C ILE A 121 0.14 -0.06 -0.42
N VAL A 122 0.52 -1.33 -0.52
CA VAL A 122 1.92 -1.75 -0.69
C VAL A 122 2.51 -1.20 -1.99
N ARG A 123 1.70 -1.06 -3.05
CA ARG A 123 2.09 -0.36 -4.28
C ARG A 123 2.47 1.10 -4.01
N GLN A 124 1.77 1.81 -3.12
CA GLN A 124 2.14 3.18 -2.76
C GLN A 124 3.44 3.22 -1.94
N MET A 125 3.69 2.23 -1.09
CA MET A 125 4.92 2.14 -0.29
C MET A 125 6.18 1.94 -1.13
N LEU A 126 6.07 1.32 -2.32
CA LEU A 126 7.18 1.05 -3.26
C LEU A 126 7.15 1.97 -4.50
N LYS A 127 6.47 3.11 -4.41
CA LYS A 127 6.24 4.01 -5.54
C LYS A 127 7.48 4.83 -5.93
N ARG A 128 8.48 4.94 -5.04
CA ARG A 128 9.65 5.81 -5.21
C ARG A 128 10.95 5.03 -5.47
N ILE A 129 11.86 5.64 -6.20
CA ILE A 129 13.21 5.17 -6.49
C ILE A 129 14.19 6.27 -6.11
N THR A 130 15.26 5.90 -5.41
CA THR A 130 16.41 6.78 -5.16
C THR A 130 17.40 6.62 -6.29
N VAL A 131 17.72 7.72 -6.98
CA VAL A 131 18.71 7.73 -8.07
C VAL A 131 20.11 7.57 -7.50
N LEU A 132 20.89 6.64 -8.04
CA LEU A 132 22.29 6.41 -7.66
C LEU A 132 23.23 7.15 -8.62
N GLU A 133 23.09 6.89 -9.91
CA GLU A 133 23.81 7.60 -10.98
C GLU A 133 22.81 8.15 -11.98
N ALA A 134 23.02 9.39 -12.42
CA ALA A 134 22.18 10.05 -13.40
C ALA A 134 22.35 9.49 -14.83
N GLY A 135 23.55 8.99 -15.17
CA GLY A 135 23.88 8.69 -16.57
C GLY A 135 23.75 9.96 -17.43
N ASP A 136 23.09 9.83 -18.58
CA ASP A 136 22.76 10.94 -19.49
C ASP A 136 21.31 11.43 -19.31
N SER A 137 20.65 11.06 -18.20
CA SER A 137 19.30 11.54 -17.87
C SER A 137 19.30 12.92 -17.21
N GLU A 138 18.12 13.53 -17.15
CA GLU A 138 17.91 14.78 -16.42
C GLU A 138 17.75 14.59 -14.90
N LEU A 139 17.91 13.37 -14.39
CA LEU A 139 17.73 13.04 -12.98
C LEU A 139 18.98 13.38 -12.17
N LEU A 140 18.79 13.76 -10.90
CA LEU A 140 19.92 14.08 -10.02
C LEU A 140 20.31 12.88 -9.13
N PRO A 141 21.62 12.61 -8.93
CA PRO A 141 22.05 11.61 -7.95
C PRO A 141 21.54 11.94 -6.54
N GLY A 142 20.98 10.94 -5.87
CA GLY A 142 20.33 11.09 -4.56
C GLY A 142 18.89 11.61 -4.59
N GLU A 143 18.37 11.99 -5.76
CA GLU A 143 16.97 12.42 -5.92
C GLU A 143 16.01 11.25 -5.68
N LEU A 144 14.92 11.53 -4.96
CA LEU A 144 13.84 10.57 -4.73
C LEU A 144 12.70 10.80 -5.73
N VAL A 145 12.70 10.04 -6.81
CA VAL A 145 11.75 10.21 -7.92
C VAL A 145 10.66 9.15 -7.91
N GLU A 146 9.51 9.48 -8.49
CA GLU A 146 8.47 8.50 -8.75
C GLU A 146 8.96 7.46 -9.77
N ARG A 147 8.71 6.18 -9.49
CA ARG A 147 9.13 5.07 -10.35
C ARG A 147 8.69 5.24 -11.80
N GLY A 148 7.46 5.70 -12.04
CA GLY A 148 6.95 5.94 -13.40
C GLY A 148 7.75 7.01 -14.15
N ARG A 149 8.16 8.09 -13.48
CA ARG A 149 9.02 9.14 -14.05
C ARG A 149 10.42 8.59 -14.35
N PHE A 150 11.01 7.86 -13.41
CA PHE A 150 12.31 7.20 -13.58
C PHE A 150 12.33 6.25 -14.79
N GLU A 151 11.34 5.37 -14.89
CA GLU A 151 11.22 4.41 -16.00
C GLU A 151 10.98 5.11 -17.35
N THR A 152 10.18 6.18 -17.37
CA THR A 152 9.91 6.95 -18.59
C THR A 152 11.16 7.67 -19.08
N GLU A 153 11.89 8.33 -18.18
CA GLU A 153 13.10 9.06 -18.51
C GLU A 153 14.22 8.11 -18.98
N ASN A 154 14.41 6.99 -18.29
CA ASN A 154 15.36 5.98 -18.74
C ASN A 154 15.01 5.41 -20.12
N ARG A 155 13.73 5.19 -20.40
CA ARG A 155 13.29 4.73 -21.72
C ARG A 155 13.64 5.76 -22.81
N ARG A 156 13.47 7.05 -22.53
CA ARG A 156 13.84 8.15 -23.45
C ARG A 156 15.35 8.15 -23.71
N VAL A 157 16.17 8.12 -22.67
CA VAL A 157 17.64 8.15 -22.79
C VAL A 157 18.17 6.95 -23.58
N VAL A 158 17.65 5.75 -23.31
CA VAL A 158 18.02 4.53 -24.04
C VAL A 158 17.61 4.62 -25.51
N SER A 159 16.43 5.18 -25.82
CA SER A 159 15.99 5.36 -27.21
C SER A 159 16.87 6.32 -28.01
N THR A 160 17.54 7.27 -27.33
CA THR A 160 18.51 8.18 -27.94
C THR A 160 19.95 7.62 -27.95
N GLY A 161 20.15 6.39 -27.47
CA GLY A 161 21.46 5.73 -27.41
C GLY A 161 22.36 6.15 -26.24
N GLY A 162 21.82 6.87 -25.26
CA GLY A 162 22.56 7.31 -24.07
C GLY A 162 22.58 6.27 -22.94
N LYS A 163 23.39 6.55 -21.91
CA LYS A 163 23.48 5.73 -20.69
C LYS A 163 22.31 6.05 -19.75
N ALA A 164 21.46 5.06 -19.49
CA ALA A 164 20.35 5.18 -18.53
C ALA A 164 20.83 5.48 -17.10
N ALA A 165 19.97 6.15 -16.32
CA ALA A 165 20.19 6.34 -14.89
C ALA A 165 20.07 5.01 -14.13
N SER A 166 20.91 4.85 -13.11
CA SER A 166 20.80 3.74 -12.16
C SER A 166 20.07 4.22 -10.90
N GLY A 167 19.23 3.36 -10.33
CA GLY A 167 18.41 3.72 -9.18
C GLY A 167 18.07 2.50 -8.35
N ARG A 168 17.86 2.73 -7.05
CA ARG A 168 17.45 1.69 -6.10
C ARG A 168 16.01 1.94 -5.65
N PRO A 169 15.12 0.94 -5.72
CA PRO A 169 13.79 1.05 -5.12
C PRO A 169 13.87 1.39 -3.64
N GLU A 170 12.99 2.27 -3.18
CA GLU A 170 12.91 2.68 -1.79
C GLU A 170 11.58 2.21 -1.20
N LEU A 171 11.64 1.45 -0.10
CA LEU A 171 10.44 1.09 0.68
C LEU A 171 10.17 2.17 1.72
N MET A 172 9.03 2.84 1.60
CA MET A 172 8.61 3.90 2.50
C MET A 172 7.37 3.50 3.29
N GLY A 173 7.31 3.92 4.56
CA GLY A 173 6.08 3.86 5.34
C GLY A 173 5.00 4.75 4.74
N ILE A 174 3.72 4.43 4.97
CA ILE A 174 2.58 5.17 4.39
C ILE A 174 2.60 6.66 4.75
N THR A 175 3.05 7.04 5.95
CA THR A 175 3.17 8.44 6.36
C THR A 175 4.24 9.15 5.52
N LYS A 176 5.44 8.56 5.40
CA LYS A 176 6.53 9.13 4.60
C LYS A 176 6.20 9.16 3.11
N ALA A 177 5.53 8.12 2.60
CA ALA A 177 5.10 8.05 1.20
C ALA A 177 4.05 9.11 0.86
N SER A 178 3.15 9.42 1.80
CA SER A 178 2.11 10.46 1.63
C SER A 178 2.68 11.88 1.61
N LEU A 179 3.72 12.14 2.42
CA LEU A 179 4.44 13.42 2.39
C LEU A 179 5.29 13.58 1.13
N ALA A 180 5.84 12.49 0.62
CA ALA A 180 6.61 12.48 -0.63
C ALA A 180 5.71 12.34 -1.88
N THR A 181 4.58 13.05 -1.93
CA THR A 181 3.74 13.13 -3.13
C THR A 181 4.18 14.30 -4.02
N GLU A 182 3.85 14.25 -5.32
CA GLU A 182 4.20 15.34 -6.26
C GLU A 182 3.39 16.61 -5.99
N SER A 183 2.14 16.45 -5.53
CA SER A 183 1.33 17.58 -5.09
C SER A 183 1.77 18.06 -3.72
N TRP A 184 2.39 19.24 -3.69
CA TRP A 184 2.71 19.90 -2.44
C TRP A 184 1.44 20.32 -1.69
N LEU A 185 0.34 20.63 -2.39
CA LEU A 185 -0.92 21.02 -1.76
C LEU A 185 -1.57 19.85 -1.00
N SER A 186 -1.58 18.66 -1.61
CA SER A 186 -2.05 17.43 -0.98
C SER A 186 -1.11 16.97 0.15
N ALA A 187 0.20 17.13 0.00
CA ALA A 187 1.16 16.83 1.06
C ALA A 187 0.97 17.77 2.27
N ALA A 188 0.85 19.08 2.03
CA ALA A 188 0.67 20.10 3.06
C ALA A 188 -0.64 19.93 3.85
N SER A 189 -1.68 19.39 3.21
CA SER A 189 -2.97 19.08 3.85
C SER A 189 -2.93 17.81 4.72
N PHE A 190 -1.86 16.99 4.63
CA PHE A 190 -1.74 15.77 5.41
C PHE A 190 -1.05 16.05 6.76
N GLN A 191 0.23 16.42 6.72
CA GLN A 191 1.07 16.71 7.89
C GLN A 191 2.22 17.66 7.50
N GLU A 192 2.99 18.14 8.49
CA GLU A 192 4.20 18.96 8.29
C GLU A 192 4.00 20.21 7.40
N THR A 193 2.83 20.85 7.47
CA THR A 193 2.40 21.94 6.57
C THR A 193 3.45 23.04 6.38
N THR A 194 4.04 23.56 7.46
CA THR A 194 5.06 24.62 7.40
C THR A 194 6.28 24.20 6.57
N ARG A 195 6.78 22.99 6.80
CA ARG A 195 7.93 22.45 6.07
C ARG A 195 7.61 22.27 4.60
N VAL A 196 6.48 21.64 4.28
CA VAL A 196 6.07 21.36 2.89
C VAL A 196 5.90 22.66 2.09
N LEU A 197 5.26 23.67 2.67
CA LEU A 197 5.07 24.97 2.02
C LEU A 197 6.39 25.74 1.84
N THR A 198 7.30 25.63 2.81
CA THR A 198 8.63 26.27 2.73
C THR A 198 9.46 25.65 1.61
N ASP A 199 9.52 24.31 1.56
CA ASP A 199 10.25 23.59 0.51
C ASP A 199 9.66 23.86 -0.89
N ALA A 200 8.33 23.94 -0.99
CA ALA A 200 7.64 24.28 -2.23
C ALA A 200 7.93 25.72 -2.69
N ALA A 201 7.95 26.69 -1.76
CA ALA A 201 8.27 28.08 -2.07
C ALA A 201 9.75 28.25 -2.48
N LEU A 202 10.68 27.62 -1.77
CA LEU A 202 12.11 27.65 -2.09
C LEU A 202 12.43 27.03 -3.45
N SER A 203 11.66 26.01 -3.84
CA SER A 203 11.86 25.28 -5.10
C SER A 203 10.98 25.80 -6.24
N GLU A 204 10.24 26.89 -6.03
CA GLU A 204 9.26 27.44 -6.99
C GLU A 204 8.32 26.36 -7.58
N LYS A 205 7.84 25.43 -6.75
CA LYS A 205 7.06 24.29 -7.21
C LYS A 205 5.65 24.69 -7.65
N SER A 206 5.28 24.27 -8.86
CA SER A 206 3.89 24.33 -9.34
C SER A 206 3.17 23.01 -9.08
N ASP A 207 1.91 23.06 -8.63
CA ASP A 207 1.08 21.87 -8.39
C ASP A 207 0.23 21.56 -9.63
N PRO A 208 0.33 20.35 -10.22
CA PRO A 208 -0.42 20.00 -11.42
C PRO A 208 -1.90 19.65 -11.15
N LEU A 209 -2.33 19.53 -9.89
CA LEU A 209 -3.73 19.27 -9.51
C LEU A 209 -4.33 17.98 -10.11
N LEU A 210 -3.52 16.93 -10.21
CA LEU A 210 -3.93 15.64 -10.81
C LEU A 210 -4.60 14.70 -9.81
N GLY A 211 -4.50 14.99 -8.52
CA GLY A 211 -4.98 14.17 -7.42
C GLY A 211 -6.40 14.51 -6.98
N LEU A 212 -6.93 13.68 -6.07
CA LEU A 212 -8.25 13.87 -5.49
C LEU A 212 -8.25 15.04 -4.51
N LYS A 213 -7.27 15.10 -3.60
CA LYS A 213 -7.23 16.07 -2.50
C LYS A 213 -7.07 17.50 -3.00
N GLU A 214 -6.18 17.74 -3.95
CA GLU A 214 -5.98 19.09 -4.49
C GLU A 214 -7.26 19.67 -5.10
N ASN A 215 -7.97 18.85 -5.90
CA ASN A 215 -9.21 19.28 -6.54
C ASN A 215 -10.31 19.55 -5.51
N VAL A 216 -10.40 18.76 -4.44
CA VAL A 216 -11.33 19.03 -3.33
C VAL A 216 -11.00 20.35 -2.65
N ILE A 217 -9.74 20.61 -2.33
CA ILE A 217 -9.29 21.83 -1.64
C ILE A 217 -9.64 23.08 -2.45
N ILE A 218 -9.49 23.01 -3.79
CA ILE A 218 -9.73 24.15 -4.69
C ILE A 218 -11.23 24.25 -5.09
N GLY A 219 -12.04 23.23 -4.79
CA GLY A 219 -13.46 23.20 -5.18
C GLY A 219 -13.71 22.83 -6.64
N LYS A 220 -12.77 22.12 -7.28
CA LYS A 220 -12.93 21.55 -8.63
C LYS A 220 -13.45 20.12 -8.56
N LEU A 221 -14.02 19.64 -9.68
CA LEU A 221 -14.42 18.24 -9.80
C LEU A 221 -13.20 17.32 -9.64
N ILE A 222 -13.34 16.31 -8.79
CA ILE A 222 -12.29 15.30 -8.59
C ILE A 222 -12.10 14.43 -9.83
N PRO A 223 -10.88 13.98 -10.15
CA PRO A 223 -10.61 13.10 -11.29
C PRO A 223 -11.00 11.63 -11.02
N ALA A 224 -12.15 11.39 -10.42
CA ALA A 224 -12.70 10.04 -10.17
C ALA A 224 -14.23 10.04 -10.29
N GLY A 225 -14.80 8.86 -10.54
CA GLY A 225 -16.25 8.72 -10.74
C GLY A 225 -16.78 9.63 -11.85
N THR A 226 -17.90 10.29 -11.61
CA THR A 226 -18.54 11.24 -12.55
C THR A 226 -17.67 12.46 -12.89
N GLY A 227 -16.61 12.73 -12.13
CA GLY A 227 -15.67 13.81 -12.45
C GLY A 227 -14.72 13.50 -13.62
N LEU A 228 -14.52 12.21 -13.95
CA LEU A 228 -13.76 11.79 -15.12
C LEU A 228 -14.49 12.18 -16.42
N ALA A 229 -13.76 12.67 -17.42
CA ALA A 229 -14.33 13.10 -18.70
C ALA A 229 -15.21 12.02 -19.36
N ARG A 230 -14.79 10.75 -19.28
CA ARG A 230 -15.53 9.60 -19.82
C ARG A 230 -16.88 9.33 -19.13
N TYR A 231 -17.06 9.79 -17.90
CA TYR A 231 -18.26 9.55 -17.08
C TYR A 231 -19.10 10.81 -16.85
N ARG A 232 -18.57 11.99 -17.21
CA ARG A 232 -19.22 13.29 -16.97
C ARG A 232 -20.54 13.46 -17.73
N ASN A 233 -20.62 12.86 -18.93
CA ASN A 233 -21.78 13.00 -19.82
C ASN A 233 -22.58 11.70 -19.96
N ILE A 234 -22.41 10.74 -19.05
CA ILE A 234 -23.20 9.51 -19.07
C ILE A 234 -24.57 9.81 -18.47
N ARG A 235 -25.62 9.60 -19.27
CA ARG A 235 -26.99 9.51 -18.77
C ARG A 235 -27.24 8.06 -18.37
N VAL A 236 -27.51 7.85 -17.09
CA VAL A 236 -27.92 6.54 -16.58
C VAL A 236 -29.42 6.43 -16.78
N GLU A 237 -29.84 5.55 -17.68
CA GLU A 237 -31.24 5.17 -17.82
C GLU A 237 -31.48 3.89 -17.02
N PRO A 238 -32.58 3.80 -16.25
CA PRO A 238 -32.91 2.57 -15.55
C PRO A 238 -33.16 1.46 -16.58
N THR A 239 -32.63 0.27 -16.30
CA THR A 239 -32.93 -0.93 -17.09
C THR A 239 -34.43 -1.21 -17.08
N GLU A 240 -34.94 -1.81 -18.15
CA GLU A 240 -36.36 -2.19 -18.26
C GLU A 240 -36.83 -3.05 -17.07
N GLU A 241 -35.96 -3.91 -16.55
CA GLU A 241 -36.19 -4.70 -15.32
C GLU A 241 -36.32 -3.82 -14.07
N ALA A 242 -35.51 -2.77 -13.94
CA ALA A 242 -35.57 -1.85 -12.82
C ALA A 242 -36.79 -0.93 -12.91
N LYS A 243 -37.16 -0.49 -14.12
CA LYS A 243 -38.42 0.22 -14.37
C LYS A 243 -39.61 -0.67 -14.00
N ALA A 244 -39.62 -1.91 -14.49
CA ALA A 244 -40.69 -2.88 -14.23
C ALA A 244 -40.82 -3.21 -12.73
N ALA A 245 -39.71 -3.34 -12.00
CA ALA A 245 -39.75 -3.56 -10.54
C ALA A 245 -40.33 -2.36 -9.79
N VAL A 246 -40.02 -1.13 -10.21
CA VAL A 246 -40.60 0.09 -9.62
C VAL A 246 -42.09 0.21 -9.97
N TYR A 247 -42.49 -0.08 -11.21
CA TYR A 247 -43.90 -0.09 -11.60
C TYR A 247 -44.70 -1.20 -10.89
N ALA A 248 -44.13 -2.40 -10.74
CA ALA A 248 -44.75 -3.49 -9.99
C ALA A 248 -44.90 -3.16 -8.49
N ALA A 249 -43.96 -2.43 -7.91
CA ALA A 249 -44.07 -1.93 -6.54
C ALA A 249 -45.11 -0.78 -6.40
N TYR A 250 -45.41 -0.07 -7.49
CA TYR A 250 -46.47 0.95 -7.53
C TYR A 250 -47.86 0.30 -7.65
N ASP A 251 -48.02 -0.78 -8.43
CA ASP A 251 -49.28 -1.53 -8.54
C ASP A 251 -49.69 -2.22 -7.22
N GLU A 252 -48.76 -2.44 -6.29
CA GLU A 252 -49.07 -2.99 -4.96
C GLU A 252 -49.74 -1.95 -4.03
N TYR A 253 -49.69 -0.65 -4.38
CA TYR A 253 -50.16 0.46 -3.55
C TYR A 253 -51.26 1.32 -4.18
N ASP A 254 -51.99 0.86 -5.20
CA ASP A 254 -53.12 1.63 -5.72
C ASP A 254 -54.46 0.88 -5.80
N PHE A 255 -55.41 1.46 -5.07
CA PHE A 255 -56.87 1.28 -5.08
C PHE A 255 -57.45 -0.07 -4.66
N THR A 256 -57.79 -0.18 -3.37
CA THR A 256 -59.16 -0.63 -3.04
C THR A 256 -60.13 0.45 -3.56
N PRO A 257 -61.01 0.14 -4.52
CA PRO A 257 -61.99 1.12 -4.98
C PRO A 257 -62.87 1.55 -3.80
N PHE A 258 -62.95 2.86 -3.55
CA PHE A 258 -63.83 3.46 -2.55
C PHE A 258 -65.34 3.19 -2.82
N GLU A 259 -65.68 2.50 -3.92
CA GLU A 259 -67.05 2.15 -4.31
C GLU A 259 -67.41 0.67 -4.08
N SER A 260 -66.71 -0.05 -3.21
CA SER A 260 -67.24 -1.28 -2.62
C SER A 260 -68.06 -0.93 -1.38
N GLN A 261 -69.38 -0.81 -1.56
CA GLN A 261 -70.44 -0.79 -0.54
C GLN A 261 -69.96 -1.06 0.89
N GLY A 262 -70.04 -0.05 1.75
CA GLY A 262 -69.85 -0.20 3.18
C GLY A 262 -70.79 -1.25 3.75
N SER A 263 -70.22 -2.32 4.28
CA SER A 263 -70.93 -3.30 5.12
C SER A 263 -70.58 -3.15 6.61
N GLY A 264 -69.94 -2.05 7.01
CA GLY A 264 -69.61 -1.75 8.39
C GLY A 264 -70.53 -0.68 8.95
N GLU A 265 -71.31 -1.03 9.96
CA GLU A 265 -72.10 -0.09 10.75
C GLU A 265 -71.19 1.03 11.29
N ALA A 266 -71.54 2.29 11.02
CA ALA A 266 -70.76 3.43 11.47
C ALA A 266 -70.83 3.53 13.01
N VAL A 267 -69.74 3.17 13.68
CA VAL A 267 -69.61 3.33 15.14
C VAL A 267 -69.67 4.81 15.48
N ARG A 268 -70.65 5.22 16.29
CA ARG A 268 -70.77 6.60 16.74
C ARG A 268 -69.68 6.92 17.75
N LEU A 269 -69.19 8.15 17.67
CA LEU A 269 -68.05 8.68 18.44
C LEU A 269 -68.27 8.67 19.97
N ASP A 270 -69.46 8.29 20.42
CA ASP A 270 -69.93 8.33 21.81
C ASP A 270 -69.55 7.04 22.58
N GLU A 271 -69.13 5.98 21.87
CA GLU A 271 -68.79 4.67 22.47
C GLU A 271 -67.27 4.44 22.65
N PHE A 272 -66.42 5.43 22.35
CA PHE A 272 -64.97 5.27 22.44
C PHE A 272 -64.43 5.76 23.79
N GLU A 273 -64.45 4.89 24.81
CA GLU A 273 -63.66 5.12 26.03
C GLU A 273 -62.18 4.80 25.76
N VAL A 274 -61.33 5.83 25.80
CA VAL A 274 -59.87 5.67 25.72
C VAL A 274 -59.35 5.31 27.13
N PRO A 275 -58.77 4.11 27.35
CA PRO A 275 -58.17 3.79 28.64
C PRO A 275 -56.90 4.64 28.84
N ARG A 276 -56.75 5.19 30.06
CA ARG A 276 -55.52 5.85 30.52
C ARG A 276 -54.39 4.84 30.75
#